data_AF-A0A386C8J0-F1
#
_entry.id   AF-A0A386C8J0-F1
#
_cell.length_a   1.000
_cell.length_b   1.000
_cell.length_c   1.000
_cell.angle_alpha   90.00
_cell.angle_beta   90.00
_cell.angle_gamma   90.00
#
_symmetry.space_group_name_H-M   'P 1'
#
loop_
_entity.id
_entity.type
_entity.pdbx_description
1 polymer ?
#
loop_
_entity_poly.entity_id
_entity_poly.type
_entity_poly.pdbx_seq_one_letter_code
_entity_poly.pdbx_strand_id
1 'polypeptide(L)'
;MEAVGRLAGGVAHDFNNILNVIYGYSDLAMEKVDTGHPVLRDITKIKDAAARATRLTKQLLVFSRQQAVQPAVLDLNKLISGWSQMLERLVGEDINIFFNPAIGWASSWRTTA
;
A
#
# COMPACT_ATOMS: atom_id res chain seq x y z
N MET A 1 -16.75 8.10 3.08
CA MET A 1 -15.37 7.61 2.78
C MET A 1 -14.97 7.70 1.30
N GLU A 2 -15.90 7.88 0.34
CA GLU A 2 -15.60 8.04 -1.10
C GLU A 2 -14.74 9.26 -1.49
N ALA A 3 -14.75 10.33 -0.67
CA ALA A 3 -14.02 11.56 -0.96
C ALA A 3 -12.51 11.40 -0.85
N VAL A 4 -12.02 10.58 0.10
CA VAL A 4 -10.59 10.36 0.35
C VAL A 4 -9.93 9.61 -0.80
N GLY A 5 -10.61 8.62 -1.38
CA GLY A 5 -10.08 7.82 -2.49
C GLY A 5 -9.96 8.59 -3.82
N ARG A 6 -10.90 9.50 -4.11
CA ARG A 6 -10.83 10.39 -5.28
C ARG A 6 -9.74 11.45 -5.13
N LEU A 7 -9.63 12.08 -3.95
CA LEU A 7 -8.60 13.08 -3.66
C LEU A 7 -7.19 12.48 -3.68
N ALA A 8 -7.02 11.30 -3.05
CA ALA A 8 -5.77 10.57 -3.07
C ALA A 8 -5.37 10.13 -4.49
N GLY A 9 -6.34 9.78 -5.32
CA GLY A 9 -6.12 9.43 -6.73
C GLY A 9 -5.51 10.58 -7.55
N GLY A 10 -6.10 11.77 -7.45
CA GLY A 10 -5.62 12.97 -8.15
C GLY A 10 -4.25 13.44 -7.65
N VAL A 11 -4.08 13.57 -6.33
CA VAL A 11 -2.82 14.02 -5.73
C VAL A 11 -1.67 13.05 -6.03
N ALA A 12 -1.92 11.74 -5.95
CA ALA A 12 -0.89 10.75 -6.23
C ALA A 12 -0.52 10.66 -7.72
N HIS A 13 -1.45 10.94 -8.63
CA HIS A 13 -1.15 11.07 -10.05
C HIS A 13 -0.19 12.24 -10.31
N ASP A 14 -0.49 13.41 -9.76
CA ASP A 14 0.36 14.61 -9.94
C ASP A 14 1.73 14.43 -9.29
N PHE A 15 1.80 13.74 -8.15
CA PHE A 15 3.07 13.37 -7.52
C PHE A 15 3.90 12.45 -8.42
N ASN A 16 3.29 11.46 -9.06
CA ASN A 16 3.98 10.59 -10.02
C ASN A 16 4.47 11.38 -11.24
N ASN A 17 3.75 12.40 -11.70
CA ASN A 17 4.19 13.25 -12.81
C ASN A 17 5.47 14.00 -12.46
N ILE A 18 5.53 14.62 -11.28
CA ILE A 18 6.74 15.32 -10.80
C ILE A 18 7.91 14.35 -10.65
N LEU A 19 7.68 13.18 -10.07
CA LEU A 19 8.72 12.16 -9.89
C LEU A 19 9.26 11.63 -11.22
N ASN A 20 8.40 11.44 -12.22
CA ASN A 20 8.84 11.06 -13.56
C ASN A 20 9.71 12.14 -14.22
N VAL A 21 9.38 13.41 -14.04
CA VAL A 21 10.20 14.53 -14.53
C VAL A 21 11.58 14.54 -13.85
N ILE A 22 11.62 14.39 -12.52
CA ILE A 22 12.89 14.31 -11.76
C ILE A 22 13.72 13.11 -12.24
N TYR A 23 13.09 11.94 -12.41
CA TYR A 23 13.75 10.74 -12.90
C TYR A 23 14.32 10.95 -14.30
N GLY A 24 13.52 11.50 -15.23
CA GLY A 24 13.93 11.75 -16.61
C GLY A 24 15.07 12.77 -16.73
N TYR A 25 15.02 13.87 -15.99
CA TYR A 25 16.13 14.82 -15.96
C TYR A 25 17.38 14.25 -15.29
N SER A 26 17.23 13.35 -14.33
CA SER A 26 18.37 12.62 -13.75
C SER A 26 19.03 11.74 -14.81
N ASP A 27 18.26 11.02 -15.63
CA ASP A 27 18.78 10.23 -16.75
C ASP A 27 19.52 11.09 -17.78
N LEU A 28 18.88 12.18 -18.24
CA LEU A 28 19.50 13.11 -19.19
C LEU A 28 20.75 13.80 -18.63
N ALA A 29 20.83 14.00 -17.31
CA ALA A 29 22.01 14.55 -16.66
C ALA A 29 23.14 13.53 -16.59
N MET A 30 22.84 12.24 -16.32
CA MET A 30 23.84 11.17 -16.34
C MET A 30 24.46 10.99 -17.72
N GLU A 31 23.68 11.15 -18.80
CA GLU A 31 24.19 11.06 -20.18
C GLU A 31 25.20 12.17 -20.55
N LYS A 32 25.17 13.30 -19.83
CA LYS A 32 26.00 14.48 -20.11
C LYS A 32 27.23 14.59 -19.23
N VAL A 33 27.40 13.67 -18.28
CA VAL A 33 28.45 13.71 -17.26
C VAL A 33 29.43 12.58 -17.51
N ASP A 34 30.73 12.89 -17.44
CA ASP A 34 31.79 11.88 -17.56
C ASP A 34 31.64 10.79 -16.50
N THR A 35 31.91 9.54 -16.87
CA THR A 35 31.72 8.35 -16.01
C THR A 35 32.54 8.36 -14.73
N GLY A 36 33.61 9.15 -14.66
CA GLY A 36 34.44 9.34 -13.47
C GLY A 36 34.09 10.56 -12.61
N HIS A 37 33.13 11.39 -13.03
CA HIS A 37 32.84 12.63 -12.32
C HIS A 37 32.10 12.36 -11.00
N PRO A 38 32.54 12.93 -9.86
CA PRO A 38 31.95 12.65 -8.54
C PRO A 38 30.44 12.89 -8.45
N VAL A 39 29.94 13.87 -9.20
CA VAL A 39 28.50 14.22 -9.26
C VAL A 39 27.62 13.07 -9.79
N LEU A 40 28.18 12.15 -10.59
CA LEU A 40 27.42 11.02 -11.14
C LEU A 40 26.83 10.16 -10.02
N ARG A 41 27.55 10.01 -8.90
CA ARG A 41 27.06 9.31 -7.71
C ARG A 41 25.83 10.00 -7.11
N ASP A 42 25.82 11.32 -7.08
CA ASP A 42 24.71 12.08 -6.50
C ASP A 42 23.50 12.06 -7.44
N ILE A 43 23.71 12.19 -8.75
CA ILE A 43 22.63 12.05 -9.75
C ILE A 43 22.02 10.64 -9.70
N THR A 44 22.85 9.60 -9.55
CA THR A 44 22.37 8.21 -9.37
C THR A 44 21.48 8.08 -8.14
N LYS A 45 21.86 8.69 -7.01
CA LYS A 45 21.04 8.68 -5.80
C LYS A 45 19.70 9.41 -5.98
N ILE A 46 19.69 10.53 -6.72
CA ILE A 46 18.46 11.26 -7.05
C ILE A 46 17.53 10.39 -7.88
N LYS A 47 18.06 9.75 -8.94
CA LYS A 47 17.31 8.82 -9.79
C LYS A 47 16.70 7.67 -8.98
N ASP A 48 17.50 7.03 -8.13
CA ASP A 48 17.05 5.93 -7.29
C ASP A 48 15.98 6.36 -6.28
N ALA A 49 16.11 7.57 -5.72
CA ALA A 49 15.12 8.13 -4.81
C ALA A 49 13.79 8.41 -5.53
N ALA A 50 13.83 9.01 -6.72
CA ALA A 50 12.65 9.25 -7.54
C ALA A 50 11.95 7.92 -7.90
N ALA A 51 12.70 6.91 -8.30
CA ALA A 51 12.17 5.58 -8.62
C ALA A 51 11.52 4.90 -7.41
N ARG A 52 12.13 5.00 -6.22
CA ARG A 52 11.54 4.50 -4.95
C ARG A 52 10.24 5.22 -4.62
N ALA A 53 10.23 6.55 -4.70
CA ALA A 53 9.04 7.35 -4.42
C ALA A 53 7.89 7.00 -5.37
N THR A 54 8.15 6.82 -6.66
CA THR A 54 7.12 6.40 -7.65
C THR A 54 6.50 5.06 -7.28
N ARG A 55 7.30 4.09 -6.80
CA ARG A 55 6.78 2.79 -6.35
C ARG A 55 5.87 2.93 -5.12
N LEU A 56 6.29 3.70 -4.12
CA LEU A 56 5.51 3.93 -2.90
C LEU A 56 4.18 4.63 -3.21
N THR A 57 4.20 5.66 -4.05
CA THR A 57 2.98 6.38 -4.47
C THR A 57 2.00 5.46 -5.20
N LYS A 58 2.50 4.57 -6.07
CA LYS A 58 1.67 3.55 -6.74
C LYS A 58 1.06 2.56 -5.76
N GLN A 59 1.81 2.10 -4.76
CA GLN A 59 1.29 1.20 -3.72
C GLN A 59 0.18 1.86 -2.90
N LEU A 60 0.35 3.14 -2.54
CA LEU A 60 -0.66 3.92 -1.84
C LEU A 60 -1.94 4.09 -2.68
N LEU A 61 -1.79 4.34 -3.99
CA LEU A 61 -2.90 4.42 -4.95
C LEU A 61 -3.68 3.11 -5.06
N VAL A 62 -2.99 1.97 -5.09
CA VAL A 62 -3.60 0.63 -5.11
C VAL A 62 -4.39 0.39 -3.83
N PHE A 63 -3.84 0.77 -2.67
CA PHE A 63 -4.54 0.68 -1.39
C PHE A 63 -5.78 1.61 -1.33
N SER A 64 -5.65 2.81 -1.91
CA SER A 64 -6.72 3.82 -1.92
C SER A 64 -7.85 3.51 -2.92
N ARG A 65 -7.57 2.73 -3.97
CA ARG A 65 -8.59 2.27 -4.92
C ARG A 65 -9.40 1.15 -4.27
N GLN A 66 -10.48 1.52 -3.59
CA GLN A 66 -11.54 0.59 -3.20
C GLN A 66 -11.92 -0.26 -4.42
N GLN A 67 -11.61 -1.57 -4.38
CA GLN A 67 -12.23 -2.50 -5.32
C GLN A 67 -13.74 -2.42 -5.14
N ALA A 68 -14.51 -2.50 -6.24
CA ALA A 68 -15.95 -2.65 -6.16
C ALA A 68 -16.26 -3.84 -5.25
N VAL A 69 -16.87 -3.57 -4.10
CA VAL A 69 -17.21 -4.60 -3.11
C VAL A 69 -18.22 -5.53 -3.75
N GLN A 70 -17.81 -6.74 -4.12
CA GLN A 70 -18.77 -7.82 -4.35
C GLN A 70 -19.20 -8.33 -2.98
N PRO A 71 -20.49 -8.22 -2.62
CA PRO A 71 -20.97 -8.81 -1.38
C PRO A 71 -20.78 -10.32 -1.45
N ALA A 72 -19.99 -10.86 -0.53
CA ALA A 72 -19.82 -12.29 -0.35
C ALA A 72 -20.19 -12.64 1.09
N VAL A 73 -20.79 -13.81 1.29
CA VAL A 73 -20.98 -14.36 2.64
C VAL A 73 -19.61 -14.77 3.16
N LEU A 74 -19.12 -14.05 4.17
CA LEU A 74 -17.80 -14.26 4.77
C LEU A 74 -17.95 -14.88 6.16
N ASP A 75 -17.17 -15.93 6.40
CA ASP A 75 -16.93 -16.43 7.76
C ASP A 75 -15.86 -15.55 8.41
N LEU A 76 -16.29 -14.60 9.23
CA LEU A 76 -15.41 -13.66 9.92
C LEU A 76 -14.46 -14.36 10.89
N ASN A 77 -14.88 -15.47 11.50
CA ASN A 77 -13.99 -16.24 12.39
C ASN A 77 -12.83 -16.81 11.60
N LYS A 78 -13.12 -17.40 10.43
CA LYS A 78 -12.09 -17.96 9.55
C LYS A 78 -11.18 -16.88 8.96
N LEU A 79 -11.77 -15.75 8.56
CA LEU A 79 -11.02 -14.63 7.98
C LEU A 79 -10.04 -14.03 8.98
N ILE A 80 -10.51 -13.70 10.20
CA ILE A 80 -9.66 -13.08 11.23
C ILE A 80 -8.64 -14.08 11.77
N SER A 81 -8.99 -15.38 11.91
CA SER A 81 -8.02 -16.41 12.30
C SER A 81 -6.84 -16.49 11.34
N GLY A 82 -7.06 -16.31 10.02
CA GLY A 82 -5.99 -16.33 9.02
C GLY A 82 -5.01 -15.15 9.14
N TRP A 83 -5.38 -14.08 9.85
CA TRP A 83 -4.57 -12.87 10.00
C TRP A 83 -3.78 -12.85 11.32
N SER A 84 -4.16 -13.68 12.29
CA SER A 84 -3.53 -13.78 13.62
C SER A 84 -2.00 -13.87 13.54
N GLN A 85 -1.49 -14.83 12.76
CA GLN A 85 -0.06 -15.07 12.62
C GLN A 85 0.70 -13.94 11.91
N MET A 86 0.05 -13.22 10.98
CA MET A 86 0.64 -12.06 10.33
C MET A 86 0.72 -10.88 11.31
N LEU A 87 -0.36 -10.66 12.08
CA LEU A 87 -0.45 -9.56 13.03
C LEU A 87 0.56 -9.74 14.16
N GLU A 88 0.71 -10.96 14.70
CA GLU A 88 1.74 -11.30 15.69
C GLU A 88 3.16 -10.93 15.24
N ARG A 89 3.49 -11.17 13.95
CA ARG A 89 4.80 -10.78 13.40
C ARG A 89 4.96 -9.27 13.21
N LEU A 90 3.86 -8.54 12.99
CA LEU A 90 3.89 -7.11 12.69
C LEU A 90 3.99 -6.23 13.94
N VAL A 91 3.35 -6.62 15.04
CA VAL A 91 3.36 -5.82 16.28
C VAL A 91 4.59 -6.04 17.16
N GLY A 92 5.39 -7.08 16.86
CA GLY A 92 6.60 -7.41 17.61
C GLY A 92 6.32 -8.15 18.92
N GLU A 93 7.38 -8.54 19.63
CA GLU A 93 7.31 -9.43 20.80
C GLU A 93 6.73 -8.75 22.05
N ASP A 94 6.65 -7.43 22.07
CA ASP A 94 6.20 -6.64 23.22
C ASP A 94 4.68 -6.52 23.33
N ILE A 95 3.92 -6.97 22.32
CA ILE A 95 2.46 -6.82 22.25
C ILE A 95 1.80 -8.20 22.09
N ASN A 96 1.03 -8.60 23.11
CA ASN A 96 0.22 -9.83 23.06
C ASN A 96 -1.11 -9.58 22.35
N ILE A 97 -1.38 -10.35 21.29
CA ILE A 97 -2.65 -10.33 20.56
C ILE A 97 -3.52 -11.50 21.02
N PHE A 98 -4.78 -11.21 21.35
CA PHE A 98 -5.78 -12.22 21.67
C PHE A 98 -6.96 -12.12 20.69
N PHE A 99 -7.32 -13.25 20.09
CA PHE A 99 -8.50 -13.37 19.24
C PHE A 99 -9.59 -14.19 19.94
N ASN A 100 -10.76 -13.59 20.13
CA ASN A 100 -11.94 -14.25 20.70
C ASN A 100 -13.01 -14.43 19.61
N PRO A 101 -13.05 -15.58 18.90
CA PRO A 101 -14.02 -15.83 17.86
C PRO A 101 -15.44 -15.93 18.44
N ALA A 102 -16.43 -15.42 17.69
CA ALA A 102 -17.82 -15.60 18.07
C ALA A 102 -18.20 -17.09 17.96
N ILE A 103 -18.72 -17.69 19.03
CA ILE A 103 -19.33 -19.02 18.97
C ILE A 103 -20.61 -18.88 18.14
N GLY A 104 -20.69 -19.64 17.04
CA GLY A 104 -21.57 -19.35 15.90
C GLY A 104 -23.01 -18.97 16.23
N TRP A 105 -23.53 -17.99 15.50
CA TRP A 105 -24.92 -17.50 15.48
C TRP A 105 -25.92 -18.49 14.84
N ALA A 106 -25.50 -19.73 14.54
CA ALA A 106 -26.20 -20.65 13.65
C ALA A 106 -27.42 -21.36 14.28
N SER A 107 -27.69 -21.19 15.58
CA SER A 107 -28.83 -21.84 16.25
C SER A 107 -30.00 -20.90 16.60
N SER A 108 -29.88 -19.59 16.41
CA SER A 108 -30.88 -18.62 16.92
C SER A 108 -31.93 -18.13 15.91
N TRP A 109 -31.94 -18.63 14.66
CA TRP A 109 -32.92 -18.19 13.64
C TRP A 109 -33.88 -19.28 13.15
N ARG A 110 -33.96 -20.45 13.81
CA ARG A 110 -35.02 -21.43 13.53
C ARG A 110 -36.21 -21.23 14.46
N THR A 111 -37.40 -21.10 13.87
CA THR A 111 -38.76 -20.83 14.41
C THR A 111 -39.01 -19.35 14.74
N THR A 112 -40.07 -18.68 14.29
CA THR A 112 -41.49 -19.09 14.08
C THR A 112 -42.21 -18.23 13.03
N ALA A 113 -43.20 -18.86 12.37
CA ALA A 113 -44.28 -18.34 11.51
C ALA A 113 -43.98 -18.18 10.01
#